data_AF-A0A7C2IQ25-F1
#
_entry.id   AF-A0A7C2IQ25-F1
#
_cell.length_a   1.000
_cell.length_b   1.000
_cell.length_c   1.000
_cell.angle_alpha   90.00
_cell.angle_beta   90.00
_cell.angle_gamma   90.00
#
_symmetry.space_group_name_H-M   'P 1'
#
loop_
_entity.id
_entity.type
_entity.pdbx_description
1 polymer ?
#
loop_
_entity_poly.entity_id
_entity_poly.type
_entity_poly.pdbx_seq_one_letter_code
_entity_poly.pdbx_strand_id
1 'polypeptide(L)'
;MQLIQMNDYNRGARIFWWASSLLGALATGYGLAGVLSMDRSEMLAVAAVMVVVCLAGLLPIRIPGTQSVITPVDVFVFLTAVYLGPAAATLVAVIDGFAVSFRKSQRWTSRLGGPALIAISVLASASLFKWSLGLPGIAGSSGGVRLLTSLLLFSLLYFILNTGLLATAYALKQRKSLLAHWWSNYWWTVTTYAASASAAGVIYLAISHYGLSSLLASVPFVAVISATCYFYFKQAEERASTTERIGRLHLATVEALATAIDAKDAITHDHVYRVQMYACGLARHFGLSDAEVDALKAGALLHDVGKIAVPDYILNKPGKLTAAEFEKMKIHTIVGAQILERVGFPYPVVPIVRHHHERWDGRGYPDGLKGEQIPMTARILTVVDCFDAVRE
;
A
#
# COMPACT_ATOMS: atom_id res chain seq x y z
N MET A 1 37.84 -6.07 -7.51
CA MET A 1 37.24 -5.64 -8.79
C MET A 1 35.81 -6.18 -9.01
N GLN A 2 35.05 -6.49 -7.95
CA GLN A 2 33.63 -6.92 -8.04
C GLN A 2 32.61 -5.80 -7.75
N LEU A 3 33.05 -4.64 -7.23
CA LEU A 3 32.18 -3.50 -6.94
C LEU A 3 31.61 -2.82 -8.20
N ILE A 4 32.21 -3.00 -9.38
CA ILE A 4 31.82 -2.29 -10.62
C ILE A 4 30.75 -3.07 -11.43
N GLN A 5 30.48 -4.33 -11.09
CA GLN A 5 29.57 -5.16 -11.88
C GLN A 5 28.09 -4.88 -11.53
N MET A 6 27.50 -3.93 -12.25
CA MET A 6 26.05 -3.65 -12.27
C MET A 6 25.28 -4.74 -13.03
N ASN A 7 25.36 -6.00 -12.57
CA ASN A 7 24.82 -7.16 -13.30
C ASN A 7 23.29 -7.09 -13.50
N ASP A 8 22.59 -6.37 -12.62
CA ASP A 8 21.13 -6.15 -12.70
C ASP A 8 20.74 -5.02 -13.68
N TYR A 9 21.71 -4.35 -14.32
CA TYR A 9 21.46 -3.22 -15.23
C TYR A 9 21.70 -3.65 -16.68
N ASN A 10 20.71 -3.45 -17.53
CA ASN A 10 20.92 -3.59 -18.97
C ASN A 10 21.81 -2.46 -19.52
N ARG A 11 22.21 -2.57 -20.80
CA ARG A 11 23.09 -1.59 -21.45
C ARG A 11 22.57 -0.15 -21.36
N GLY A 12 21.28 0.06 -21.63
CA GLY A 12 20.66 1.39 -21.53
C GLY A 12 20.66 1.94 -20.11
N ALA A 13 20.31 1.12 -19.12
CA ALA A 13 20.33 1.48 -17.72
C ALA A 13 21.74 1.84 -17.22
N ARG A 14 22.79 1.12 -17.67
CA ARG A 14 24.19 1.45 -17.33
C ARG A 14 24.62 2.78 -17.94
N ILE A 15 24.32 3.04 -19.21
CA ILE A 15 24.64 4.30 -19.88
C ILE A 15 23.95 5.46 -19.17
N PHE A 16 22.64 5.33 -18.91
CA PHE A 16 21.87 6.34 -18.19
C PHE A 16 22.44 6.59 -16.80
N TRP A 17 22.78 5.54 -16.06
CA TRP A 17 23.33 5.67 -14.70
C TRP A 17 24.69 6.39 -14.69
N TRP A 18 25.60 6.06 -15.61
CA TRP A 18 26.89 6.76 -15.71
C TRP A 18 26.73 8.22 -16.16
N ALA A 19 25.89 8.48 -17.17
CA ALA A 19 25.64 9.83 -17.65
C ALA A 19 25.02 10.71 -16.55
N SER A 20 24.00 10.21 -15.86
CA SER A 20 23.38 10.93 -14.74
C SER A 20 24.32 11.09 -13.54
N SER A 21 25.15 10.10 -13.22
CA SER A 21 26.12 10.22 -12.13
C SER A 21 27.18 11.29 -12.44
N LEU A 22 27.67 11.34 -13.69
CA LEU A 22 28.62 12.36 -14.13
C LEU A 22 27.99 13.77 -14.11
N LEU A 23 26.80 13.93 -14.69
CA LEU A 23 26.08 15.20 -14.67
C LEU A 23 25.73 15.65 -13.24
N GLY A 24 25.33 14.72 -12.38
CA GLY A 24 25.07 14.99 -10.97
C GLY A 24 26.32 15.39 -10.19
N ALA A 25 27.46 14.78 -10.48
CA ALA A 25 28.75 15.19 -9.90
C ALA A 25 29.15 16.59 -10.34
N LEU A 26 28.96 16.94 -11.63
CA LEU A 26 29.19 18.30 -12.13
C LEU A 26 28.25 19.31 -11.47
N ALA A 27 26.96 18.98 -11.34
CA ALA A 27 25.98 19.83 -10.66
C ALA A 27 26.33 20.03 -9.18
N THR A 28 26.78 18.98 -8.50
CA THR A 28 27.26 19.04 -7.11
C THR A 28 28.52 19.89 -7.00
N GLY A 29 29.47 19.75 -7.93
CA GLY A 29 30.69 20.55 -8.00
C GLY A 29 30.38 22.03 -8.22
N TYR A 30 29.43 22.36 -9.09
CA TYR A 30 28.92 23.73 -9.26
C TYR A 30 28.30 24.25 -7.96
N GLY A 31 27.47 23.45 -7.29
CA GLY A 31 26.89 23.80 -5.99
C GLY A 31 27.94 24.10 -4.93
N LEU A 32 28.95 23.25 -4.82
CA LEU A 32 30.06 23.41 -3.88
C LEU A 32 30.89 24.67 -4.20
N ALA A 33 31.28 24.87 -5.45
CA ALA A 33 32.05 26.05 -5.86
C ALA A 33 31.26 27.34 -5.61
N GLY A 34 29.96 27.36 -5.92
CA GLY A 34 29.10 28.50 -5.67
C GLY A 34 28.96 28.82 -4.17
N VAL A 35 28.82 27.82 -3.31
CA VAL A 35 28.78 28.02 -1.86
C VAL A 35 30.14 28.47 -1.31
N LEU A 36 31.26 27.97 -1.84
CA LEU A 36 32.60 28.41 -1.43
C LEU A 36 32.92 29.85 -1.86
N SER A 37 32.22 30.38 -2.87
CA SER A 37 32.32 31.79 -3.28
C SER A 37 31.42 32.74 -2.49
N MET A 38 30.58 32.24 -1.59
CA MET A 38 29.68 33.04 -0.77
C MET A 38 30.39 33.65 0.43
N ASP A 39 29.79 34.69 1.01
CA ASP A 39 30.27 35.27 2.26
C ASP A 39 30.13 34.30 3.43
N ARG A 40 30.93 34.47 4.48
CA ARG A 40 30.94 33.57 5.66
C ARG A 40 29.55 33.41 6.29
N SER A 41 28.75 34.46 6.32
CA SER A 41 27.37 34.44 6.85
C SER A 41 26.45 33.55 6.02
N GLU A 42 26.53 33.66 4.69
CA GLU A 42 25.76 32.86 3.75
C GLU A 42 26.18 31.39 3.79
N MET A 43 27.50 31.10 3.87
CA MET A 43 28.01 29.74 4.05
C MET A 43 27.48 29.10 5.34
N LEU A 44 27.45 29.84 6.46
CA LEU A 44 26.88 29.38 7.72
C LEU A 44 25.38 29.14 7.60
N ALA A 45 24.64 29.97 6.86
CA ALA A 45 23.22 29.76 6.59
C ALA A 45 22.98 28.47 5.79
N VAL A 46 23.77 28.20 4.74
CA VAL A 46 23.69 26.94 3.99
C VAL A 46 23.94 25.74 4.90
N ALA A 47 24.98 25.79 5.73
CA ALA A 47 25.29 24.72 6.68
C ALA A 47 24.17 24.48 7.69
N ALA A 48 23.58 25.54 8.23
CA ALA A 48 22.44 25.43 9.15
C ALA A 48 21.22 24.78 8.48
N VAL A 49 20.90 25.17 7.25
CA VAL A 49 19.79 24.57 6.49
C VAL A 49 20.05 23.08 6.19
N MET A 50 21.30 22.69 5.88
CA MET A 50 21.64 21.27 5.70
C MET A 50 21.38 20.43 6.95
N VAL A 51 21.68 20.97 8.14
CA VAL A 51 21.37 20.30 9.41
C VAL A 51 19.87 20.14 9.57
N VAL A 52 19.09 21.20 9.33
CA VAL A 52 17.62 21.15 9.38
C VAL A 52 17.06 20.12 8.40
N VAL A 53 17.59 20.08 7.18
CA VAL A 53 17.19 19.11 6.14
C VAL A 53 17.52 17.68 6.55
N CYS A 54 18.70 17.43 7.13
CA CYS A 54 19.04 16.10 7.64
C CYS A 54 18.06 15.65 8.74
N LEU A 55 17.71 16.55 9.67
CA LEU A 55 16.77 16.29 10.76
C LEU A 55 15.34 16.07 10.24
N ALA A 56 14.86 16.95 9.35
CA ALA A 56 13.55 16.83 8.71
C ALA A 56 13.45 15.54 7.88
N GLY A 57 14.57 15.11 7.32
CA GLY A 57 14.71 13.85 6.63
C GLY A 57 14.46 12.64 7.54
N LEU A 58 14.72 12.69 8.86
CA LEU A 58 14.67 11.52 9.76
C LEU A 58 13.31 10.83 9.87
N LEU A 59 12.22 11.53 9.55
CA LEU A 59 10.84 11.01 9.64
C LEU A 59 10.22 10.86 8.24
N PRO A 60 10.64 9.84 7.46
CA PRO A 60 10.10 9.63 6.12
C PRO A 60 8.63 9.20 6.19
N ILE A 61 7.76 9.94 5.52
CA ILE A 61 6.35 9.58 5.39
C ILE A 61 6.23 8.61 4.23
N ARG A 62 6.09 7.31 4.55
CA ARG A 62 5.70 6.30 3.57
C ARG A 62 4.19 6.35 3.43
N ILE A 63 3.73 6.24 2.19
CA ILE A 63 2.31 6.32 1.92
C ILE A 63 1.79 4.93 1.55
N PRO A 64 0.74 4.45 2.24
CA PRO A 64 0.18 3.12 2.03
C PRO A 64 -0.17 2.87 0.56
N GLY A 65 0.13 1.66 0.08
CA GLY A 65 -0.17 1.24 -1.29
C GLY A 65 0.81 1.74 -2.37
N THR A 66 1.85 2.52 -2.00
CA THR A 66 2.86 3.01 -2.95
C THR A 66 4.29 2.74 -2.48
N GLN A 67 5.26 2.79 -3.40
CA GLN A 67 6.68 2.72 -3.05
C GLN A 67 7.29 4.11 -2.74
N SER A 68 6.47 5.15 -2.80
CA SER A 68 6.91 6.53 -2.65
C SER A 68 7.05 6.90 -1.18
N VAL A 69 8.08 7.68 -0.89
CA VAL A 69 8.37 8.21 0.45
C VAL A 69 8.53 9.70 0.28
N ILE A 70 7.84 10.46 1.14
CA ILE A 70 7.80 11.92 1.11
C ILE A 70 8.45 12.45 2.38
N THR A 71 9.16 13.57 2.23
CA THR A 71 9.73 14.33 3.34
C THR A 71 9.43 15.81 3.10
N PRO A 72 9.34 16.65 4.15
CA PRO A 72 9.08 18.08 4.01
C PRO A 72 10.32 18.87 3.53
N VAL A 73 11.39 18.17 3.11
CA VAL A 73 12.69 18.78 2.77
C VAL A 73 12.59 19.76 1.60
N ASP A 74 11.69 19.50 0.64
CA ASP A 74 11.52 20.34 -0.54
C ASP A 74 11.17 21.80 -0.18
N VAL A 75 10.50 22.04 0.96
CA VAL A 75 10.25 23.39 1.49
C VAL A 75 11.55 24.16 1.68
N PHE A 76 12.55 23.53 2.29
CA PHE A 76 13.84 24.13 2.59
C PHE A 76 14.71 24.25 1.35
N VAL A 77 14.63 23.31 0.42
CA VAL A 77 15.28 23.41 -0.90
C VAL A 77 14.78 24.62 -1.66
N PHE A 78 13.46 24.83 -1.68
CA PHE A 78 12.85 26.00 -2.33
C PHE A 78 13.23 27.31 -1.64
N LEU A 79 13.18 27.38 -0.31
CA LEU A 79 13.63 28.56 0.44
C LEU A 79 15.10 28.88 0.16
N THR A 80 15.96 27.85 0.12
CA THR A 80 17.39 28.02 -0.20
C THR A 80 17.58 28.57 -1.60
N ALA A 81 16.80 28.08 -2.59
CA ALA A 81 16.87 28.57 -3.95
C ALA A 81 16.48 30.05 -4.07
N VAL A 82 15.51 30.50 -3.27
CA VAL A 82 15.06 31.89 -3.24
C VAL A 82 16.11 32.81 -2.60
N TYR A 83 16.65 32.45 -1.43
CA TYR A 83 17.55 33.33 -0.67
C TYR A 83 19.02 33.24 -1.09
N LEU A 84 19.51 32.03 -1.35
CA LEU A 84 20.94 31.73 -1.53
C LEU A 84 21.24 31.25 -2.97
N GLY A 85 20.20 31.08 -3.78
CA GLY A 85 20.32 30.78 -5.20
C GLY A 85 20.53 29.29 -5.55
N PRO A 86 20.68 29.00 -6.85
CA PRO A 86 20.69 27.62 -7.37
C PRO A 86 21.83 26.76 -6.84
N ALA A 87 23.02 27.34 -6.62
CA ALA A 87 24.19 26.61 -6.14
C ALA A 87 23.96 26.04 -4.73
N ALA A 88 23.52 26.88 -3.79
CA ALA A 88 23.20 26.46 -2.43
C ALA A 88 22.05 25.45 -2.39
N ALA A 89 20.97 25.70 -3.14
CA ALA A 89 19.82 24.79 -3.19
C ALA A 89 20.20 23.39 -3.70
N THR A 90 21.06 23.33 -4.71
CA THR A 90 21.58 22.07 -5.26
C THR A 90 22.35 21.29 -4.18
N LEU A 91 23.22 21.98 -3.43
CA LEU A 91 24.03 21.33 -2.39
C LEU A 91 23.16 20.82 -1.22
N VAL A 92 22.18 21.61 -0.78
CA VAL A 92 21.19 21.20 0.25
C VAL A 92 20.41 19.96 -0.20
N ALA A 93 19.93 19.94 -1.45
CA ALA A 93 19.17 18.82 -1.99
C ALA A 93 20.01 17.55 -2.16
N VAL A 94 21.30 17.69 -2.50
CA VAL A 94 22.25 16.56 -2.58
C VAL A 94 22.42 15.89 -1.22
N ILE A 95 22.53 16.67 -0.15
CA ILE A 95 22.64 16.13 1.22
C ILE A 95 21.41 15.30 1.58
N ASP A 96 20.20 15.78 1.26
CA ASP A 96 18.99 14.97 1.42
C ASP A 96 18.99 13.73 0.54
N GLY A 97 19.38 13.86 -0.73
CA GLY A 97 19.49 12.74 -1.65
C GLY A 97 20.41 11.64 -1.11
N PHE A 98 21.51 12.01 -0.44
CA PHE A 98 22.36 11.05 0.27
C PHE A 98 21.63 10.45 1.47
N ALA A 99 21.06 11.27 2.35
CA ALA A 99 20.33 10.79 3.52
C ALA A 99 19.20 9.80 3.16
N VAL A 100 18.41 10.09 2.12
CA VAL A 100 17.37 9.20 1.60
C VAL A 100 17.96 7.92 1.02
N SER A 101 19.02 8.03 0.21
CA SER A 101 19.59 6.86 -0.49
C SER A 101 20.29 5.88 0.46
N PHE A 102 20.96 6.39 1.50
CA PHE A 102 21.56 5.57 2.54
C PHE A 102 20.52 4.81 3.37
N ARG A 103 19.34 5.41 3.60
CA ARG A 103 18.23 4.77 4.31
C ARG A 103 17.52 3.70 3.48
N LYS A 104 17.33 3.96 2.18
CA LYS A 104 16.57 3.06 1.30
C LYS A 104 17.37 1.91 0.70
N SER A 105 18.70 2.03 0.59
CA SER A 105 19.50 1.04 -0.14
C SER A 105 20.89 0.83 0.44
N GLN A 106 21.31 -0.43 0.49
CA GLN A 106 22.69 -0.85 0.77
C GLN A 106 23.58 -0.84 -0.47
N ARG A 107 23.00 -0.67 -1.68
CA ARG A 107 23.75 -0.69 -2.95
C ARG A 107 24.43 0.66 -3.19
N TRP A 108 25.72 0.62 -3.43
CA TRP A 108 26.51 1.83 -3.76
C TRP A 108 25.97 2.56 -5.01
N THR A 109 25.47 1.84 -6.01
CA THR A 109 24.88 2.43 -7.22
C THR A 109 23.65 3.29 -6.92
N SER A 110 22.82 2.87 -5.97
CA SER A 110 21.67 3.64 -5.51
C SER A 110 22.09 4.83 -4.64
N ARG A 111 23.11 4.65 -3.79
CA ARG A 111 23.66 5.69 -2.91
C ARG A 111 24.28 6.86 -3.67
N LEU A 112 24.78 6.63 -4.88
CA LEU A 112 25.29 7.70 -5.76
C LEU A 112 24.24 8.17 -6.78
N GLY A 113 23.46 7.24 -7.33
CA GLY A 113 22.47 7.57 -8.36
C GLY A 113 21.36 8.50 -7.86
N GLY A 114 20.81 8.25 -6.66
CA GLY A 114 19.75 9.08 -6.09
C GLY A 114 20.14 10.57 -5.94
N PRO A 115 21.22 10.88 -5.21
CA PRO A 115 21.70 12.25 -5.07
C PRO A 115 22.02 12.91 -6.41
N ALA A 116 22.59 12.16 -7.37
CA ALA A 116 22.93 12.68 -8.68
C ALA A 116 21.69 13.15 -9.47
N LEU A 117 20.61 12.37 -9.47
CA LEU A 117 19.36 12.75 -10.15
C LEU A 117 18.71 13.97 -9.49
N ILE A 118 18.76 14.06 -8.16
CA ILE A 118 18.27 15.22 -7.40
C ILE A 118 19.10 16.46 -7.73
N ALA A 119 20.44 16.35 -7.77
CA ALA A 119 21.34 17.45 -8.10
C ALA A 119 21.02 18.08 -9.47
N ILE A 120 20.86 17.23 -10.50
CA ILE A 120 20.51 17.66 -11.85
C ILE A 120 19.16 18.38 -11.85
N SER A 121 18.17 17.78 -11.19
CA SER A 121 16.80 18.29 -11.17
C SER A 121 16.71 19.65 -10.50
N VAL A 122 17.32 19.79 -9.30
CA VAL A 122 17.32 21.04 -8.53
C VAL A 122 18.14 22.11 -9.23
N LEU A 123 19.34 21.80 -9.74
CA LEU A 123 20.15 22.80 -10.42
C LEU A 123 19.44 23.37 -11.65
N ALA A 124 18.86 22.50 -12.48
CA ALA A 124 18.13 22.93 -13.67
C ALA A 124 16.90 23.78 -13.32
N SER A 125 16.08 23.28 -12.39
CA SER A 125 14.83 23.94 -12.02
C SER A 125 15.04 25.24 -11.23
N ALA A 126 16.00 25.27 -10.30
CA ALA A 126 16.34 26.48 -9.54
C ALA A 126 17.01 27.55 -10.40
N SER A 127 17.84 27.15 -11.39
CA SER A 127 18.44 28.10 -12.33
C SER A 127 17.39 28.77 -13.22
N LEU A 128 16.42 27.99 -13.72
CA LEU A 128 15.30 28.55 -14.47
C LEU A 128 14.42 29.44 -13.59
N PHE A 129 14.20 29.07 -12.33
CA PHE A 129 13.50 29.89 -11.36
C PHE A 129 14.20 31.25 -11.16
N LYS A 130 15.52 31.25 -10.92
CA LYS A 130 16.32 32.49 -10.80
C LYS A 130 16.23 33.34 -12.06
N TRP A 131 16.27 32.73 -13.24
CA TRP A 131 16.08 33.45 -14.50
C TRP A 131 14.68 34.07 -14.62
N SER A 132 13.63 33.35 -14.20
CA SER A 132 12.24 33.85 -14.21
C SER A 132 12.04 35.06 -13.29
N LEU A 133 12.79 35.13 -12.19
CA LEU A 133 12.83 36.27 -11.27
C LEU A 133 13.66 37.45 -11.79
N GLY A 134 14.41 37.31 -12.88
CA GLY A 134 15.21 38.39 -13.49
C GLY A 134 14.50 39.16 -14.60
N LEU A 135 13.27 38.78 -14.98
CA LEU A 135 12.55 39.38 -16.12
C LEU A 135 11.99 40.77 -15.75
N PRO A 136 12.17 41.82 -16.59
CA PRO A 136 11.72 43.19 -16.29
C PRO A 136 10.20 43.30 -16.02
N GLY A 137 9.82 44.07 -15.01
CA GLY A 137 8.41 44.27 -14.59
C GLY A 137 8.10 43.92 -13.13
N ILE A 138 9.12 43.77 -12.29
CA ILE A 138 9.05 43.23 -10.91
C ILE A 138 8.83 44.32 -9.83
N ALA A 139 8.90 45.61 -10.20
CA ALA A 139 8.56 46.70 -9.29
C ALA A 139 7.04 46.96 -9.31
N GLY A 140 6.31 46.49 -8.30
CA GLY A 140 4.89 46.81 -8.12
C GLY A 140 4.14 45.94 -7.10
N SER A 141 2.89 46.31 -6.79
CA SER A 141 1.98 45.70 -5.80
C SER A 141 1.56 44.24 -6.08
N SER A 142 2.11 43.59 -7.11
CA SER A 142 1.85 42.18 -7.49
C SER A 142 2.96 41.20 -7.08
N GLY A 143 3.95 41.64 -6.30
CA GLY A 143 5.15 40.86 -5.95
C GLY A 143 4.85 39.51 -5.28
N GLY A 144 3.89 39.47 -4.34
CA GLY A 144 3.55 38.24 -3.62
C GLY A 144 2.91 37.16 -4.51
N VAL A 145 1.97 37.56 -5.38
CA VAL A 145 1.31 36.62 -6.31
C VAL A 145 2.31 36.06 -7.32
N ARG A 146 3.20 36.91 -7.85
CA ARG A 146 4.24 36.48 -8.80
C ARG A 146 5.25 35.53 -8.17
N LEU A 147 5.65 35.78 -6.93
CA LEU A 147 6.53 34.86 -6.20
C LEU A 147 5.86 33.48 -6.06
N LEU A 148 4.60 33.44 -5.64
CA LEU A 148 3.87 32.18 -5.47
C LEU A 148 3.72 31.44 -6.80
N THR A 149 3.40 32.12 -7.90
CA THR A 149 3.30 31.48 -9.21
C THR A 149 4.66 31.00 -9.71
N SER A 150 5.74 31.77 -9.54
CA SER A 150 7.10 31.34 -9.87
C SER A 150 7.55 30.13 -9.04
N LEU A 151 7.22 30.09 -7.74
CA LEU A 151 7.51 28.94 -6.88
C LEU A 151 6.72 27.69 -7.28
N LEU A 152 5.45 27.85 -7.66
CA LEU A 152 4.66 26.73 -8.18
C LEU A 152 5.23 26.19 -9.50
N LEU A 153 5.62 27.08 -10.43
CA LEU A 153 6.29 26.67 -11.68
C LEU A 153 7.64 25.99 -11.43
N PHE A 154 8.42 26.51 -10.49
CA PHE A 154 9.65 25.88 -10.03
C PHE A 154 9.39 24.47 -9.49
N SER A 155 8.39 24.31 -8.60
CA SER A 155 8.04 23.00 -8.04
C SER A 155 7.54 22.02 -9.09
N LEU A 156 6.78 22.50 -10.09
CA LEU A 156 6.28 21.67 -11.18
C LEU A 156 7.42 21.18 -12.06
N LEU A 157 8.35 22.06 -12.42
CA LEU A 157 9.53 21.68 -13.19
C LEU A 157 10.42 20.71 -12.40
N TYR A 158 10.66 21.00 -11.13
CA TYR A 158 11.43 20.11 -10.26
C TYR A 158 10.77 18.74 -10.13
N PHE A 159 9.45 18.69 -9.95
CA PHE A 159 8.65 17.45 -9.93
C PHE A 159 8.84 16.65 -11.21
N ILE A 160 8.64 17.27 -12.39
CA ILE A 160 8.74 16.61 -13.69
C ILE A 160 10.15 16.05 -13.91
N LEU A 161 11.19 16.87 -13.64
CA LEU A 161 12.58 16.45 -13.83
C LEU A 161 12.95 15.32 -12.86
N ASN A 162 12.69 15.49 -11.57
CA ASN A 162 13.10 14.52 -10.55
C ASN A 162 12.39 13.18 -10.73
N THR A 163 11.06 13.19 -10.83
CA THR A 163 10.29 11.96 -10.98
C THR A 163 10.44 11.33 -12.36
N GLY A 164 10.62 12.14 -13.41
CA GLY A 164 10.91 11.65 -14.76
C GLY A 164 12.25 10.94 -14.85
N LEU A 165 13.30 11.50 -14.23
CA LEU A 165 14.62 10.88 -14.14
C LEU A 165 14.59 9.57 -13.32
N LEU A 166 13.90 9.56 -12.18
CA LEU A 166 13.71 8.35 -11.37
C LEU A 166 12.92 7.27 -12.13
N ALA A 167 11.83 7.64 -12.80
CA ALA A 167 11.04 6.72 -13.59
C ALA A 167 11.82 6.18 -14.80
N THR A 168 12.68 7.01 -15.41
CA THR A 168 13.58 6.58 -16.50
C THR A 168 14.59 5.55 -16.01
N ALA A 169 15.21 5.80 -14.85
CA ALA A 169 16.13 4.84 -14.23
C ALA A 169 15.45 3.49 -13.98
N TYR A 170 14.22 3.51 -13.46
CA TYR A 170 13.45 2.30 -13.18
C TYR A 170 13.00 1.58 -14.47
N ALA A 171 12.44 2.30 -15.43
CA ALA A 171 11.94 1.76 -16.69
C ALA A 171 13.06 1.07 -17.49
N LEU A 172 14.23 1.72 -17.57
CA LEU A 172 15.41 1.14 -18.19
C LEU A 172 15.86 -0.12 -17.44
N LYS A 173 15.86 -0.14 -16.11
CA LYS A 173 16.27 -1.32 -15.33
C LYS A 173 15.32 -2.51 -15.51
N GLN A 174 14.01 -2.26 -15.50
CA GLN A 174 12.96 -3.30 -15.50
C GLN A 174 12.42 -3.65 -16.89
N ARG A 175 12.86 -2.96 -17.95
CA ARG A 175 12.31 -3.05 -19.32
C ARG A 175 10.78 -2.84 -19.36
N LYS A 176 10.28 -1.91 -18.54
CA LYS A 176 8.85 -1.57 -18.47
C LYS A 176 8.56 -0.22 -19.12
N SER A 177 7.29 0.04 -19.42
CA SER A 177 6.85 1.34 -19.93
C SER A 177 7.12 2.45 -18.93
N LEU A 178 7.81 3.51 -19.39
CA LEU A 178 8.12 4.70 -18.60
C LEU A 178 6.85 5.41 -18.14
N LEU A 179 5.97 5.76 -19.09
CA LEU A 179 4.77 6.55 -18.82
C LEU A 179 3.80 5.80 -17.90
N ALA A 180 3.62 4.50 -18.12
CA ALA A 180 2.74 3.68 -17.28
C ALA A 180 3.25 3.62 -15.83
N HIS A 181 4.57 3.44 -15.64
CA HIS A 181 5.18 3.47 -14.32
C HIS A 181 5.13 4.86 -13.69
N TRP A 182 5.43 5.90 -14.45
CA TRP A 182 5.45 7.27 -13.98
C TRP A 182 4.07 7.71 -13.48
N TRP A 183 3.03 7.47 -14.30
CA TRP A 183 1.66 7.73 -13.91
C TRP A 183 1.33 6.98 -12.63
N SER A 184 1.35 5.64 -12.64
CA SER A 184 0.93 4.82 -11.50
C SER A 184 1.67 5.08 -10.17
N ASN A 185 2.90 5.62 -10.17
CA ASN A 185 3.70 5.75 -8.95
C ASN A 185 3.98 7.20 -8.51
N TYR A 186 3.95 8.17 -9.43
CA TYR A 186 4.42 9.54 -9.14
C TYR A 186 3.39 10.64 -9.38
N TRP A 187 2.35 10.45 -10.22
CA TRP A 187 1.44 11.56 -10.62
C TRP A 187 0.88 12.32 -9.41
N TRP A 188 0.48 11.58 -8.39
CA TRP A 188 -0.15 12.08 -7.17
C TRP A 188 0.82 12.84 -6.25
N THR A 189 2.13 12.62 -6.38
CA THR A 189 3.16 13.37 -5.62
C THR A 189 3.27 14.82 -6.08
N VAL A 190 2.69 15.21 -7.23
CA VAL A 190 2.59 16.63 -7.62
C VAL A 190 1.97 17.50 -6.54
N THR A 191 1.01 16.95 -5.78
CA THR A 191 0.32 17.65 -4.69
C THR A 191 1.27 18.00 -3.54
N THR A 192 2.26 17.15 -3.25
CA THR A 192 3.21 17.40 -2.17
C THR A 192 4.29 18.40 -2.56
N TYR A 193 4.67 18.41 -3.84
CA TYR A 193 5.57 19.45 -4.39
C TYR A 193 4.88 20.81 -4.38
N ALA A 194 3.61 20.89 -4.80
CA ALA A 194 2.82 22.11 -4.78
C ALA A 194 2.60 22.62 -3.33
N ALA A 195 2.30 21.72 -2.39
CA ALA A 195 2.19 22.06 -0.97
C ALA A 195 3.51 22.61 -0.41
N SER A 196 4.64 22.00 -0.77
CA SER A 196 5.97 22.44 -0.33
C SER A 196 6.34 23.82 -0.89
N ALA A 197 6.01 24.10 -2.15
CA ALA A 197 6.18 25.43 -2.75
C ALA A 197 5.31 26.49 -2.09
N SER A 198 4.07 26.14 -1.77
CA SER A 198 3.14 27.03 -1.08
C SER A 198 3.65 27.37 0.33
N ALA A 199 4.09 26.35 1.08
CA ALA A 199 4.71 26.53 2.39
C ALA A 199 5.98 27.40 2.31
N ALA A 200 6.87 27.14 1.35
CA ALA A 200 8.06 27.95 1.13
C ALA A 200 7.71 29.42 0.81
N GLY A 201 6.68 29.66 -0.01
CA GLY A 201 6.21 31.01 -0.33
C GLY A 201 5.66 31.74 0.89
N VAL A 202 4.84 31.08 1.71
CA VAL A 202 4.31 31.65 2.96
C VAL A 202 5.44 31.97 3.95
N ILE A 203 6.39 31.04 4.12
CA ILE A 203 7.56 31.25 5.00
C ILE A 203 8.42 32.41 4.48
N TYR A 204 8.67 32.50 3.17
CA TYR A 204 9.39 33.62 2.58
C TYR A 204 8.71 34.96 2.87
N LEU A 205 7.39 35.05 2.66
CA LEU A 205 6.63 36.27 2.93
C LEU A 205 6.70 36.63 4.42
N ALA A 206 6.57 35.64 5.31
CA ALA A 206 6.73 35.85 6.75
C ALA A 206 8.12 36.40 7.11
N ILE A 207 9.20 35.85 6.52
CA ILE A 207 10.56 36.34 6.72
C ILE A 207 10.71 37.77 6.20
N SER A 208 10.11 38.10 5.05
CA SER A 208 10.19 39.45 4.47
C SER A 208 9.51 40.52 5.34
N HIS A 209 8.48 40.15 6.10
CA HIS A 209 7.73 41.08 6.96
C HIS A 209 8.21 41.11 8.41
N TYR A 210 8.59 39.96 8.98
CA TYR A 210 8.89 39.81 10.41
C TYR A 210 10.37 39.46 10.68
N GLY A 211 11.18 39.30 9.65
CA GLY A 211 12.59 38.92 9.74
C GLY A 211 12.82 37.42 9.94
N LEU A 212 14.10 37.05 10.07
CA LEU A 212 14.57 35.65 10.08
C LEU A 212 14.04 34.83 11.27
N SER A 213 13.59 35.47 12.35
CA SER A 213 12.99 34.80 13.52
C SER A 213 11.74 33.99 13.15
N SER A 214 11.01 34.39 12.10
CA SER A 214 9.86 33.64 11.58
C SER A 214 10.24 32.26 11.01
N LEU A 215 11.47 32.08 10.51
CA LEU A 215 11.96 30.78 10.06
C LEU A 215 12.05 29.79 11.24
N LEU A 216 12.57 30.24 12.38
CA LEU A 216 12.67 29.43 13.60
C LEU A 216 11.28 29.01 14.11
N ALA A 217 10.28 29.88 13.99
CA ALA A 217 8.90 29.57 14.34
C ALA A 217 8.25 28.56 13.37
N SER A 218 8.65 28.54 12.10
CA SER A 218 8.11 27.62 11.09
C SER A 218 8.58 26.16 11.27
N VAL A 219 9.79 25.96 11.81
CA VAL A 219 10.40 24.62 11.94
C VAL A 219 9.56 23.70 12.85
N PRO A 220 9.15 24.09 14.07
CA PRO A 220 8.26 23.27 14.91
C PRO A 220 6.92 22.95 14.23
N PHE A 221 6.35 23.90 13.49
CA PHE A 221 5.08 23.70 12.80
C PHE A 221 5.18 22.64 11.69
N VAL A 222 6.22 22.74 10.85
CA VAL A 222 6.53 21.72 9.83
C VAL A 222 6.82 20.38 10.48
N ALA A 223 7.53 20.35 11.60
CA ALA A 223 7.83 19.12 12.35
C ALA A 223 6.57 18.45 12.89
N VAL A 224 5.64 19.21 13.51
CA VAL A 224 4.37 18.68 14.03
C VAL A 224 3.48 18.15 12.91
N ILE A 225 3.35 18.88 11.79
CA ILE A 225 2.59 18.40 10.62
C ILE A 225 3.20 17.10 10.09
N SER A 226 4.52 17.08 9.91
CA SER A 226 5.22 15.90 9.37
C SER A 226 5.11 14.69 10.30
N ALA A 227 5.24 14.90 11.62
CA ALA A 227 5.06 13.87 12.62
C ALA A 227 3.62 13.35 12.63
N THR A 228 2.63 14.24 12.57
CA THR A 228 1.20 13.86 12.53
C THR A 228 0.89 13.03 11.30
N CYS A 229 1.33 13.47 10.11
CA CYS A 229 1.18 12.69 8.89
C CYS A 229 1.90 11.35 8.98
N TYR A 230 3.13 11.32 9.50
CA TYR A 230 3.89 10.08 9.69
C TYR A 230 3.12 9.07 10.57
N PHE A 231 2.65 9.49 11.75
CA PHE A 231 1.92 8.62 12.67
C PHE A 231 0.57 8.18 12.09
N TYR A 232 -0.15 9.08 11.42
CA TYR A 232 -1.42 8.75 10.77
C TYR A 232 -1.25 7.69 9.69
N PHE A 233 -0.31 7.89 8.76
CA PHE A 233 -0.07 6.92 7.67
C PHE A 233 0.49 5.60 8.18
N LYS A 234 1.38 5.63 9.19
CA LYS A 234 1.87 4.43 9.85
C LYS A 234 0.73 3.62 10.48
N GLN A 235 -0.17 4.30 11.20
CA GLN A 235 -1.32 3.65 11.81
C GLN A 235 -2.29 3.07 10.75
N ALA A 236 -2.47 3.75 9.63
CA ALA A 236 -3.29 3.25 8.52
C ALA A 236 -2.72 1.96 7.91
N GLU A 237 -1.39 1.88 7.73
CA GLU A 237 -0.70 0.68 7.23
C GLU A 237 -0.81 -0.49 8.23
N GLU A 238 -0.63 -0.23 9.53
CA GLU A 238 -0.79 -1.23 10.59
C GLU A 238 -2.22 -1.78 10.66
N ARG A 239 -3.24 -0.92 10.48
CA ARG A 239 -4.65 -1.37 10.43
C ARG A 239 -4.92 -2.25 9.23
N ALA A 240 -4.47 -1.84 8.04
CA ALA A 240 -4.67 -2.63 6.82
C ALA A 240 -4.05 -4.02 6.91
N SER A 241 -2.79 -4.10 7.39
CA SER A 241 -2.09 -5.39 7.58
C SER A 241 -2.72 -6.26 8.66
N THR A 242 -3.27 -5.65 9.72
CA THR A 242 -4.01 -6.37 10.76
C THR A 242 -5.28 -7.00 10.21
N THR A 243 -6.06 -6.26 9.41
CA THR A 243 -7.26 -6.80 8.75
C THR A 243 -6.92 -7.98 7.83
N GLU A 244 -5.86 -7.87 7.04
CA GLU A 244 -5.41 -8.97 6.19
C GLU A 244 -4.99 -10.20 7.01
N ARG A 245 -4.24 -9.99 8.11
CA ARG A 245 -3.80 -11.07 8.99
C ARG A 245 -4.98 -11.78 9.67
N ILE A 246 -5.97 -11.01 10.13
CA ILE A 246 -7.21 -11.56 10.71
C ILE A 246 -7.96 -12.39 9.66
N GLY A 247 -8.10 -11.87 8.43
CA GLY A 247 -8.73 -12.61 7.33
C GLY A 247 -8.04 -13.95 7.04
N ARG A 248 -6.70 -13.97 6.99
CA ARG A 248 -5.93 -15.20 6.79
C ARG A 248 -6.07 -16.20 7.95
N LEU A 249 -6.04 -15.72 9.19
CA LEU A 249 -6.23 -16.57 10.37
C LEU A 249 -7.63 -17.20 10.41
N HIS A 250 -8.67 -16.45 10.00
CA HIS A 250 -10.01 -17.02 9.87
C HIS A 250 -10.06 -18.14 8.84
N LEU A 251 -9.51 -17.92 7.64
CA LEU A 251 -9.47 -18.95 6.60
C LEU A 251 -8.71 -20.19 7.08
N ALA A 252 -7.52 -20.01 7.67
CA ALA A 252 -6.74 -21.12 8.22
C ALA A 252 -7.46 -21.88 9.34
N THR A 253 -8.27 -21.19 10.16
CA THR A 253 -9.08 -21.84 11.20
C THR A 253 -10.21 -22.66 10.59
N VAL A 254 -10.86 -22.15 9.54
CA VAL A 254 -11.89 -22.89 8.78
C VAL A 254 -11.30 -24.14 8.13
N GLU A 255 -10.14 -24.02 7.49
CA GLU A 255 -9.43 -25.15 6.87
C GLU A 255 -8.98 -26.18 7.91
N ALA A 256 -8.51 -25.74 9.08
CA ALA A 256 -8.14 -26.63 10.18
C ALA A 256 -9.35 -27.38 10.76
N LEU A 257 -10.51 -26.70 10.89
CA LEU A 257 -11.76 -27.36 11.28
C LEU A 257 -12.19 -28.39 10.23
N ALA A 258 -12.15 -28.04 8.94
CA ALA A 258 -12.44 -28.97 7.85
C ALA A 258 -11.54 -30.22 7.90
N THR A 259 -10.22 -30.00 8.04
CA THR A 259 -9.24 -31.10 8.16
C THR A 259 -9.49 -32.00 9.38
N ALA A 260 -9.93 -31.41 10.51
CA ALA A 260 -10.25 -32.19 11.70
C ALA A 260 -11.51 -33.07 11.52
N ILE A 261 -12.47 -32.65 10.69
CA ILE A 261 -13.64 -33.44 10.30
C ILE A 261 -13.20 -34.59 9.38
N ASP A 262 -12.41 -34.28 8.34
CA ASP A 262 -11.88 -35.27 7.38
C ASP A 262 -11.02 -36.35 8.06
N ALA A 263 -10.39 -36.04 9.20
CA ALA A 263 -9.66 -37.04 9.98
C ALA A 263 -10.58 -38.01 10.75
N LYS A 264 -11.82 -37.61 11.02
CA LYS A 264 -12.80 -38.38 11.80
C LYS A 264 -13.79 -39.14 10.92
N ASP A 265 -14.13 -38.58 9.78
CA ASP A 265 -15.05 -39.13 8.78
C ASP A 265 -14.28 -39.51 7.51
N ALA A 266 -14.66 -40.61 6.85
CA ALA A 266 -13.95 -41.11 5.67
C ALA A 266 -14.21 -40.29 4.39
N ILE A 267 -14.67 -39.05 4.52
CA ILE A 267 -14.98 -38.15 3.41
C ILE A 267 -13.68 -37.64 2.81
N THR A 268 -13.62 -37.59 1.47
CA THR A 268 -12.44 -37.13 0.75
C THR A 268 -12.42 -35.60 0.66
N HIS A 269 -11.24 -35.00 0.76
CA HIS A 269 -11.04 -33.58 0.46
C HIS A 269 -11.57 -33.19 -0.95
N ASP A 270 -11.54 -34.14 -1.89
CA ASP A 270 -12.04 -33.94 -3.25
C ASP A 270 -13.58 -33.77 -3.29
N HIS A 271 -14.33 -34.50 -2.47
CA HIS A 271 -15.79 -34.33 -2.32
C HIS A 271 -16.13 -32.89 -1.89
N VAL A 272 -15.51 -32.43 -0.81
CA VAL A 272 -15.78 -31.10 -0.25
C VAL A 272 -15.47 -30.00 -1.27
N TYR A 273 -14.37 -30.13 -2.02
CA TYR A 273 -14.01 -29.18 -3.08
C TYR A 273 -15.03 -29.17 -4.24
N ARG A 274 -15.50 -30.35 -4.68
CA ARG A 274 -16.51 -30.45 -5.75
C ARG A 274 -17.86 -29.88 -5.32
N VAL A 275 -18.32 -30.22 -4.11
CA VAL A 275 -19.55 -29.67 -3.52
C VAL A 275 -19.47 -28.15 -3.46
N GLN A 276 -18.34 -27.60 -3.01
CA GLN A 276 -18.13 -26.15 -2.99
C GLN A 276 -18.25 -25.53 -4.40
N MET A 277 -17.56 -26.10 -5.39
CA MET A 277 -17.58 -25.58 -6.76
C MET A 277 -18.99 -25.61 -7.36
N TYR A 278 -19.70 -26.72 -7.22
CA TYR A 278 -21.04 -26.90 -7.77
C TYR A 278 -22.06 -25.99 -7.07
N ALA A 279 -22.04 -25.91 -5.74
CA ALA A 279 -22.94 -25.06 -4.97
C ALA A 279 -22.75 -23.58 -5.32
N CYS A 280 -21.50 -23.11 -5.43
CA CYS A 280 -21.20 -21.74 -5.83
C CYS A 280 -21.63 -21.44 -7.27
N GLY A 281 -21.41 -22.38 -8.19
CA GLY A 281 -21.86 -22.26 -9.58
C GLY A 281 -23.38 -22.12 -9.67
N LEU A 282 -24.11 -22.97 -8.94
CA LEU A 282 -25.57 -22.96 -8.92
C LEU A 282 -26.13 -21.69 -8.28
N ALA A 283 -25.53 -21.22 -7.17
CA ALA A 283 -25.91 -19.97 -6.51
C ALA A 283 -25.78 -18.76 -7.44
N ARG A 284 -24.67 -18.65 -8.17
CA ARG A 284 -24.47 -17.58 -9.17
C ARG A 284 -25.48 -17.67 -10.30
N HIS A 285 -25.80 -18.88 -10.75
CA HIS A 285 -26.81 -19.08 -11.79
C HIS A 285 -28.20 -18.61 -11.35
N PHE A 286 -28.57 -18.84 -10.07
CA PHE A 286 -29.82 -18.36 -9.49
C PHE A 286 -29.78 -16.89 -9.03
N GLY A 287 -28.68 -16.18 -9.22
CA GLY A 287 -28.58 -14.75 -8.90
C GLY A 287 -28.50 -14.44 -7.40
N LEU A 288 -27.98 -15.35 -6.58
CA LEU A 288 -27.76 -15.10 -5.16
C LEU A 288 -26.67 -14.03 -4.95
N SER A 289 -26.75 -13.32 -3.83
CA SER A 289 -25.79 -12.28 -3.45
C SER A 289 -24.40 -12.84 -3.15
N ASP A 290 -23.36 -12.01 -3.22
CA ASP A 290 -21.99 -12.42 -2.89
C ASP A 290 -21.88 -12.98 -1.47
N ALA A 291 -22.63 -12.41 -0.51
CA ALA A 291 -22.67 -12.90 0.87
C ALA A 291 -23.28 -14.31 0.98
N GLU A 292 -24.29 -14.63 0.17
CA GLU A 292 -24.88 -15.97 0.13
C GLU A 292 -23.97 -16.98 -0.59
N VAL A 293 -23.25 -16.54 -1.63
CA VAL A 293 -22.23 -17.36 -2.30
C VAL A 293 -21.07 -17.66 -1.35
N ASP A 294 -20.60 -16.69 -0.57
CA ASP A 294 -19.57 -16.90 0.45
C ASP A 294 -20.07 -17.78 1.60
N ALA A 295 -21.34 -17.64 2.00
CA ALA A 295 -21.97 -18.55 2.94
C ALA A 295 -22.00 -20.00 2.40
N LEU A 296 -22.31 -20.20 1.12
CA LEU A 296 -22.25 -21.52 0.49
C LEU A 296 -20.84 -22.08 0.39
N LYS A 297 -19.82 -21.25 0.15
CA LYS A 297 -18.43 -21.70 0.16
C LYS A 297 -18.03 -22.29 1.49
N ALA A 298 -18.31 -21.55 2.57
CA ALA A 298 -18.00 -21.98 3.92
C ALA A 298 -18.93 -23.12 4.38
N GLY A 299 -20.21 -23.07 4.00
CA GLY A 299 -21.19 -24.12 4.26
C GLY A 299 -20.79 -25.45 3.64
N ALA A 300 -20.34 -25.47 2.39
CA ALA A 300 -19.83 -26.68 1.74
C ALA A 300 -18.64 -27.29 2.50
N LEU A 301 -17.71 -26.46 3.00
CA LEU A 301 -16.56 -26.92 3.78
C LEU A 301 -16.93 -27.46 5.17
N LEU A 302 -18.00 -26.95 5.77
CA LEU A 302 -18.28 -27.13 7.20
C LEU A 302 -19.63 -27.78 7.49
N HIS A 303 -20.40 -28.19 6.48
CA HIS A 303 -21.76 -28.73 6.68
C HIS A 303 -21.78 -29.96 7.60
N ASP A 304 -20.69 -30.72 7.59
CA ASP A 304 -20.52 -31.91 8.41
C ASP A 304 -19.69 -31.69 9.68
N VAL A 305 -19.39 -30.45 10.07
CA VAL A 305 -18.57 -30.15 11.26
C VAL A 305 -19.13 -30.73 12.55
N GLY A 306 -20.45 -30.87 12.65
CA GLY A 306 -21.08 -31.47 13.82
C GLY A 306 -20.90 -32.98 13.94
N LYS A 307 -20.37 -33.69 12.92
CA LYS A 307 -20.05 -35.12 13.02
C LYS A 307 -19.02 -35.41 14.09
N ILE A 308 -18.30 -34.38 14.56
CA ILE A 308 -17.46 -34.45 15.76
C ILE A 308 -18.23 -34.91 17.02
N ALA A 309 -19.53 -34.64 17.12
CA ALA A 309 -20.37 -35.10 18.24
C ALA A 309 -21.02 -36.48 18.03
N VAL A 310 -20.90 -37.06 16.84
CA VAL A 310 -21.41 -38.42 16.56
C VAL A 310 -20.37 -39.44 17.03
N PRO A 311 -20.75 -40.47 17.81
CA PRO A 311 -19.82 -41.52 18.24
C PRO A 311 -19.21 -42.30 17.06
N ASP A 312 -17.92 -42.63 17.15
CA ASP A 312 -17.17 -43.28 16.05
C ASP A 312 -17.77 -44.62 15.62
N TYR A 313 -18.33 -45.39 16.56
CA TYR A 313 -18.98 -46.67 16.26
C TYR A 313 -20.28 -46.52 15.47
N ILE A 314 -20.89 -45.33 15.45
CA ILE A 314 -22.04 -44.98 14.61
C ILE A 314 -21.56 -44.44 13.28
N LEU A 315 -20.60 -43.50 13.31
CA LEU A 315 -20.08 -42.84 12.11
C LEU A 315 -19.41 -43.83 11.16
N ASN A 316 -18.60 -44.76 11.69
CA ASN A 316 -17.83 -45.73 10.92
C ASN A 316 -18.48 -47.12 10.87
N LYS A 317 -19.79 -47.23 11.16
CA LYS A 317 -20.47 -48.53 11.18
C LYS A 317 -20.53 -49.14 9.78
N PRO A 318 -19.99 -50.35 9.54
CA PRO A 318 -20.15 -51.01 8.25
C PRO A 318 -21.61 -51.52 8.11
N GLY A 319 -22.41 -50.83 7.29
CA GLY A 319 -23.79 -51.19 6.97
C GLY A 319 -24.83 -50.17 7.43
N LYS A 320 -26.10 -50.58 7.44
CA LYS A 320 -27.21 -49.67 7.76
C LYS A 320 -27.25 -49.33 9.25
N LEU A 321 -27.49 -48.06 9.56
CA LEU A 321 -27.78 -47.62 10.91
C LEU A 321 -29.17 -48.11 11.36
N THR A 322 -29.28 -48.46 12.62
CA THR A 322 -30.56 -48.66 13.30
C THR A 322 -31.28 -47.31 13.48
N ALA A 323 -32.58 -47.31 13.75
CA ALA A 323 -33.33 -46.08 13.97
C ALA A 323 -32.73 -45.21 15.10
N ALA A 324 -32.33 -45.83 16.22
CA ALA A 324 -31.72 -45.12 17.35
C ALA A 324 -30.33 -44.55 17.00
N GLU A 325 -29.53 -45.26 16.20
CA GLU A 325 -28.25 -44.76 15.71
C GLU A 325 -28.44 -43.60 14.72
N PHE A 326 -29.46 -43.69 13.86
CA PHE A 326 -29.79 -42.63 12.92
C PHE A 326 -30.27 -41.35 13.64
N GLU A 327 -31.07 -41.46 14.71
CA GLU A 327 -31.41 -40.29 15.53
C GLU A 327 -30.18 -39.62 16.14
N LYS A 328 -29.16 -40.38 16.55
CA LYS A 328 -27.88 -39.81 16.99
C LYS A 328 -27.09 -39.19 15.85
N MET A 329 -27.12 -39.77 14.64
CA MET A 329 -26.45 -39.21 13.46
C MET A 329 -27.00 -37.82 13.13
N LYS A 330 -28.33 -37.61 13.20
CA LYS A 330 -28.97 -36.33 12.89
C LYS A 330 -28.47 -35.15 13.75
N ILE A 331 -27.90 -35.42 14.92
CA ILE A 331 -27.42 -34.38 15.84
C ILE A 331 -26.31 -33.52 15.22
N HIS A 332 -25.58 -34.02 14.21
CA HIS A 332 -24.50 -33.27 13.57
C HIS A 332 -24.97 -31.94 12.97
N THR A 333 -26.20 -31.85 12.45
CA THR A 333 -26.72 -30.58 11.92
C THR A 333 -26.89 -29.54 13.01
N ILE A 334 -27.39 -29.96 14.18
CA ILE A 334 -27.63 -29.10 15.35
C ILE A 334 -26.31 -28.68 15.98
N VAL A 335 -25.40 -29.64 16.23
CA VAL A 335 -24.10 -29.35 16.83
C VAL A 335 -23.25 -28.52 15.88
N GLY A 336 -23.27 -28.83 14.58
CA GLY A 336 -22.57 -28.03 13.57
C GLY A 336 -23.04 -26.59 13.57
N ALA A 337 -24.35 -26.36 13.58
CA ALA A 337 -24.94 -25.03 13.70
C ALA A 337 -24.47 -24.31 14.97
N GLN A 338 -24.47 -24.98 16.14
CA GLN A 338 -24.03 -24.41 17.41
C GLN A 338 -22.53 -24.07 17.43
N ILE A 339 -21.68 -24.89 16.80
CA ILE A 339 -20.25 -24.61 16.65
C ILE A 339 -20.07 -23.34 15.82
N LEU A 340 -20.73 -23.25 14.66
CA LEU A 340 -20.55 -22.15 13.73
C LEU A 340 -21.19 -20.83 14.21
N GLU A 341 -22.23 -20.90 15.04
CA GLU A 341 -22.82 -19.73 15.71
C GLU A 341 -21.78 -19.03 16.61
N ARG A 342 -20.88 -19.79 17.26
CA ARG A 342 -19.79 -19.24 18.07
C ARG A 342 -18.66 -18.62 17.26
N VAL A 343 -18.48 -19.04 16.01
CA VAL A 343 -17.44 -18.49 15.12
C VAL A 343 -17.84 -17.09 14.63
N GLY A 344 -19.14 -16.82 14.48
CA GLY A 344 -19.64 -15.48 14.15
C GLY A 344 -19.28 -15.02 12.73
N PHE A 345 -19.55 -15.86 11.73
CA PHE A 345 -19.32 -15.51 10.32
C PHE A 345 -20.09 -14.24 9.92
N PRO A 346 -19.51 -13.36 9.07
CA PRO A 346 -20.18 -12.15 8.60
C PRO A 346 -21.30 -12.42 7.57
N TYR A 347 -21.57 -13.69 7.26
CA TYR A 347 -22.56 -14.17 6.30
C TYR A 347 -23.31 -15.41 6.88
N PRO A 348 -24.52 -15.72 6.39
CA PRO A 348 -25.43 -16.67 7.04
C PRO A 348 -25.08 -18.14 6.78
N VAL A 349 -23.99 -18.63 7.38
CA VAL A 349 -23.54 -20.03 7.25
C VAL A 349 -24.38 -21.00 8.10
N VAL A 350 -24.82 -20.56 9.28
CA VAL A 350 -25.49 -21.41 10.28
C VAL A 350 -26.76 -22.07 9.73
N PRO A 351 -27.66 -21.37 9.01
CA PRO A 351 -28.84 -22.00 8.42
C PRO A 351 -28.51 -23.06 7.36
N ILE A 352 -27.39 -22.92 6.65
CA ILE A 352 -26.96 -23.90 5.65
C ILE A 352 -26.64 -25.22 6.35
N VAL A 353 -25.74 -25.16 7.34
CA VAL A 353 -25.29 -26.34 8.09
C VAL A 353 -26.44 -26.97 8.89
N ARG A 354 -27.32 -26.16 9.48
CA ARG A 354 -28.47 -26.69 10.22
C ARG A 354 -29.47 -27.44 9.32
N HIS A 355 -29.70 -26.95 8.11
CA HIS A 355 -30.85 -27.39 7.31
C HIS A 355 -30.46 -28.14 6.03
N HIS A 356 -29.19 -28.50 5.83
CA HIS A 356 -28.75 -29.20 4.60
C HIS A 356 -29.30 -30.62 4.44
N HIS A 357 -29.93 -31.18 5.47
CA HIS A 357 -30.69 -32.44 5.39
C HIS A 357 -32.21 -32.23 5.47
N GLU A 358 -32.69 -30.99 5.40
CA GLU A 358 -34.10 -30.72 5.18
C GLU A 358 -34.52 -31.16 3.78
N ARG A 359 -35.77 -31.61 3.67
CA ARG A 359 -36.31 -32.12 2.41
C ARG A 359 -37.47 -31.27 1.99
N TRP A 360 -37.58 -31.00 0.69
CA TRP A 360 -38.65 -30.20 0.10
C TRP A 360 -40.06 -30.64 0.53
N ASP A 361 -40.26 -31.94 0.77
CA ASP A 361 -41.51 -32.55 1.19
C ASP A 361 -41.82 -32.43 2.70
N GLY A 362 -40.92 -31.85 3.50
CA GLY A 362 -41.05 -31.71 4.96
C GLY A 362 -40.68 -32.97 5.74
N ARG A 363 -40.12 -34.00 5.10
CA ARG A 363 -39.69 -35.25 5.76
C ARG A 363 -38.20 -35.26 6.13
N GLY A 364 -37.56 -34.10 6.08
CA GLY A 364 -36.16 -33.90 6.44
C GLY A 364 -35.97 -33.69 7.93
N TYR A 365 -34.77 -33.25 8.31
CA TYR A 365 -34.38 -32.97 9.68
C TYR A 365 -33.38 -31.79 9.71
N PRO A 366 -33.18 -31.11 10.85
CA PRO A 366 -33.72 -31.38 12.19
C PRO A 366 -35.11 -30.82 12.48
N ASP A 367 -35.58 -29.84 11.71
CA ASP A 367 -36.76 -29.03 12.04
C ASP A 367 -38.00 -29.38 11.20
N GLY A 368 -37.85 -30.17 10.14
CA GLY A 368 -38.96 -30.63 9.29
C GLY A 368 -39.52 -29.52 8.39
N LEU A 369 -38.65 -28.60 7.97
CA LEU A 369 -39.01 -27.47 7.13
C LEU A 369 -39.51 -27.94 5.75
N LYS A 370 -40.51 -27.26 5.19
CA LYS A 370 -41.14 -27.63 3.92
C LYS A 370 -41.02 -26.54 2.87
N GLY A 371 -40.69 -26.94 1.63
CA GLY A 371 -40.63 -26.03 0.48
C GLY A 371 -39.67 -24.86 0.71
N GLU A 372 -40.17 -23.65 0.54
CA GLU A 372 -39.39 -22.41 0.64
C GLU A 372 -39.06 -21.99 2.08
N GLN A 373 -39.61 -22.68 3.09
CA GLN A 373 -39.16 -22.52 4.47
C GLN A 373 -37.70 -22.95 4.64
N ILE A 374 -37.20 -23.83 3.77
CA ILE A 374 -35.81 -24.23 3.72
C ILE A 374 -35.02 -23.10 3.04
N PRO A 375 -33.96 -22.56 3.68
CA PRO A 375 -33.12 -21.54 3.06
C PRO A 375 -32.64 -21.96 1.67
N MET A 376 -32.63 -21.04 0.70
CA MET A 376 -32.21 -21.34 -0.67
C MET A 376 -30.80 -21.93 -0.72
N THR A 377 -29.89 -21.40 0.09
CA THR A 377 -28.52 -21.89 0.25
C THR A 377 -28.47 -23.31 0.80
N ALA A 378 -29.31 -23.67 1.78
CA ALA A 378 -29.42 -25.05 2.27
C ALA A 378 -29.94 -26.00 1.17
N ARG A 379 -30.99 -25.59 0.43
CA ARG A 379 -31.53 -26.38 -0.70
C ARG A 379 -30.49 -26.66 -1.78
N ILE A 380 -29.72 -25.64 -2.15
CA ILE A 380 -28.62 -25.77 -3.12
C ILE A 380 -27.61 -26.79 -2.60
N LEU A 381 -27.19 -26.66 -1.34
CA LEU A 381 -26.20 -27.55 -0.77
C LEU A 381 -26.72 -29.00 -0.72
N THR A 382 -27.95 -29.24 -0.27
CA THR A 382 -28.58 -30.58 -0.23
C THR A 382 -28.56 -31.27 -1.60
N VAL A 383 -28.91 -30.53 -2.66
CA VAL A 383 -28.94 -31.08 -4.02
C VAL A 383 -27.54 -31.44 -4.50
N VAL A 384 -26.58 -30.54 -4.25
CA VAL A 384 -25.20 -30.70 -4.71
C VAL A 384 -24.49 -31.83 -3.95
N ASP A 385 -24.65 -31.88 -2.63
CA ASP A 385 -24.09 -32.91 -1.76
C ASP A 385 -24.60 -34.31 -2.16
N CYS A 386 -25.93 -34.44 -2.29
CA CYS A 386 -26.55 -35.69 -2.77
C CYS A 386 -26.07 -36.10 -4.18
N PHE A 387 -25.91 -35.12 -5.08
CA PHE A 387 -25.43 -35.38 -6.42
C PHE A 387 -23.98 -35.87 -6.44
N ASP A 388 -23.11 -35.34 -5.59
CA ASP A 388 -21.72 -35.77 -5.50
C ASP A 388 -21.62 -37.16 -4.85
N ALA A 389 -22.36 -37.39 -3.76
CA ALA A 389 -22.38 -38.66 -3.02
C ALA A 389 -22.91 -39.86 -3.83
N VAL A 390 -23.75 -39.65 -4.83
CA VAL A 390 -24.27 -40.72 -5.71
C VAL A 390 -23.30 -41.08 -6.85
N ARG A 391 -22.29 -40.23 -7.11
CA ARG A 391 -21.32 -40.43 -8.21
C ARG A 391 -20.03 -41.09 -7.74
N GLU A 392 -19.72 -41.03 -6.46
CA GLU A 392 -18.73 -41.89 -5.79
C GLU A 392 -19.35 -43.27 -5.49
#